data_AF-A0AAU6EM95-F1
#
_entry.id   AF-A0AAU6EM95-F1
#
_cell.length_a   1.000
_cell.length_b   1.000
_cell.length_c   1.000
_cell.angle_alpha   90.00
_cell.angle_beta   90.00
_cell.angle_gamma   90.00
#
_symmetry.space_group_name_H-M   'P 1'
#
loop_
_entity.id
_entity.type
_entity.pdbx_description
1 polymer ?
#
loop_
_entity_poly.entity_id
_entity_poly.type
_entity_poly.pdbx_seq_one_letter_code
_entity_poly.pdbx_strand_id
1 'polypeptide(L)'
;MPEADVTPPGGEDPLAVLAVQALDELVGGLEPHLAYPPEPGGRQGGESRPALRRLRVLAHLENAVKELECAAAREAAEAGAGYPQIGAASRLSRQGARRRWPGLVNDSAGPYTTLVSRSTQT
;
A
#
# COMPACT_ATOMS: atom_id res chain seq x y z
N MET A 1 -27.37 -1.37 -22.94
CA MET A 1 -26.16 -2.07 -22.46
C MET A 1 -24.96 -1.22 -22.87
N PRO A 2 -24.49 -0.24 -22.07
CA PRO A 2 -23.29 0.50 -22.43
C PRO A 2 -22.06 -0.33 -22.08
N GLU A 3 -21.14 -0.37 -23.02
CA GLU A 3 -19.94 -1.18 -23.01
C GLU A 3 -18.94 -0.65 -21.98
N ALA A 4 -18.25 -1.59 -21.33
CA ALA A 4 -17.15 -1.29 -20.44
C ALA A 4 -16.04 -0.59 -21.23
N ASP A 5 -15.76 0.65 -20.85
CA ASP A 5 -14.59 1.41 -21.25
C ASP A 5 -13.34 0.67 -20.74
N VAL A 6 -12.83 -0.25 -21.55
CA VAL A 6 -11.54 -0.89 -21.35
C VAL A 6 -10.48 0.17 -21.64
N THR A 7 -9.94 0.74 -20.56
CA THR A 7 -8.74 1.56 -20.61
C THR A 7 -7.62 0.75 -21.30
N PRO A 8 -6.91 1.31 -22.30
CA PRO A 8 -5.88 0.57 -23.04
C PRO A 8 -4.69 0.19 -22.11
N PRO A 9 -4.13 -1.02 -22.24
CA PRO A 9 -2.93 -1.42 -21.51
C PRO A 9 -1.70 -0.82 -22.21
N GLY A 10 -1.04 0.16 -21.58
CA GLY A 10 0.27 0.61 -22.08
C GLY A 10 0.74 2.01 -21.68
N GLY A 11 -0.09 2.83 -21.04
CA GLY A 11 0.40 4.02 -20.35
C GLY A 11 0.97 3.61 -19.00
N GLU A 12 2.27 3.78 -18.78
CA GLU A 12 2.83 3.69 -17.43
C GLU A 12 2.05 4.64 -16.53
N ASP A 13 1.45 4.13 -15.46
CA ASP A 13 0.79 4.95 -14.48
C ASP A 13 1.80 5.98 -13.95
N PRO A 14 1.61 7.30 -14.18
CA PRO A 14 2.59 8.31 -13.83
C PRO A 14 2.89 8.31 -12.32
N LEU A 15 1.92 7.91 -11.50
CA LEU A 15 2.13 7.74 -10.06
C LEU A 15 3.06 6.57 -9.76
N ALA A 16 2.96 5.47 -10.50
CA ALA A 16 3.85 4.32 -10.34
C ALA A 16 5.29 4.67 -10.70
N VAL A 17 5.50 5.45 -11.77
CA VAL A 17 6.84 5.94 -12.16
C VAL A 17 7.43 6.83 -11.07
N LEU A 18 6.66 7.79 -10.56
CA LEU A 18 7.08 8.68 -9.48
C LEU A 18 7.36 7.90 -8.18
N ALA A 19 6.55 6.89 -7.87
CA ALA A 19 6.75 6.05 -6.70
C ALA A 19 8.06 5.25 -6.78
N VAL A 20 8.39 4.69 -7.96
CA VAL A 20 9.66 3.98 -8.17
C VAL A 20 10.85 4.94 -8.00
N GLN A 21 10.78 6.14 -8.57
CA GLN A 21 11.83 7.14 -8.44
C GLN A 21 12.03 7.58 -6.98
N ALA A 22 10.94 7.87 -6.26
CA ALA A 22 11.00 8.25 -4.85
C ALA A 22 11.56 7.12 -3.97
N LEU A 23 11.21 5.86 -4.25
CA LEU A 23 11.77 4.71 -3.54
C LEU A 23 13.25 4.51 -3.85
N ASP A 24 13.69 4.73 -5.10
CA ASP A 24 15.10 4.63 -5.47
C ASP A 24 15.95 5.67 -4.71
N GLU A 25 15.47 6.92 -4.66
CA GLU A 25 16.12 7.98 -3.88
C GLU A 25 16.19 7.63 -2.38
N LEU A 26 15.08 7.14 -1.82
CA LEU A 26 15.03 6.70 -0.42
C LEU A 26 16.00 5.54 -0.16
N VAL A 27 16.10 4.59 -1.08
CA VAL A 27 17.04 3.47 -0.97
C VAL A 27 18.47 3.98 -0.94
N GLY A 28 18.84 4.88 -1.85
CA GLY A 28 20.16 5.51 -1.85
C GLY A 28 20.48 6.24 -0.55
N GLY A 29 19.48 6.89 0.06
CA GLY A 29 19.62 7.53 1.37
C GLY A 29 19.78 6.57 2.55
N LEU A 30 19.19 5.37 2.47
CA LEU A 30 19.21 4.36 3.54
C LEU A 30 20.40 3.40 3.48
N GLU A 31 21.00 3.20 2.30
CA GLU A 31 22.16 2.32 2.12
C GLU A 31 23.34 2.60 3.09
N PRO A 32 23.72 3.86 3.38
CA PRO A 32 24.80 4.17 4.33
C PRO A 32 24.48 3.79 5.78
N HIS A 33 23.20 3.65 6.12
CA HIS A 33 22.76 3.30 7.48
C HIS A 33 22.71 1.78 7.73
N LEU A 34 22.82 0.97 6.67
CA LEU A 34 22.94 -0.48 6.82
C LEU A 34 24.37 -0.86 7.24
N ALA A 35 24.54 -1.16 8.52
CA ALA A 35 25.72 -1.86 8.99
C ALA A 35 25.75 -3.28 8.41
N TYR A 36 26.75 -3.57 7.59
CA TYR A 36 27.00 -4.93 7.11
C TYR A 36 28.15 -5.52 7.93
N PRO A 37 27.96 -6.65 8.65
CA PRO A 37 29.06 -7.28 9.37
C PRO A 37 30.12 -7.76 8.36
N PRO A 38 31.43 -7.59 8.63
CA PRO A 38 32.46 -7.99 7.67
C PRO A 38 32.34 -9.49 7.38
N GLU A 39 32.03 -9.86 6.13
CA GLU A 39 32.01 -11.26 5.69
C GLU A 39 33.39 -11.91 5.94
N PRO A 40 33.47 -12.98 6.74
CA PRO A 40 34.70 -13.73 6.90
C PRO A 40 34.97 -14.57 5.64
N GLY A 41 36.15 -14.39 5.01
CA GLY A 41 36.63 -15.28 3.94
C GLY A 41 36.48 -14.74 2.51
N GLY A 42 36.91 -13.50 2.26
CA GLY A 42 36.79 -12.84 0.97
C GLY A 42 37.36 -13.59 -0.24
N ARG A 43 36.51 -13.75 -1.26
CA ARG A 43 36.85 -13.46 -2.66
C ARG A 43 35.56 -13.12 -3.42
N GLN A 44 35.58 -11.99 -4.14
CA GLN A 44 34.51 -11.42 -5.00
C GLN A 44 33.43 -10.51 -4.36
N GLY A 45 33.71 -9.87 -3.21
CA GLY A 45 32.72 -9.06 -2.48
C GLY A 45 32.67 -7.56 -2.80
N GLY A 46 33.11 -7.09 -3.96
CA GLY A 46 33.15 -5.65 -4.28
C GLY A 46 31.81 -5.10 -4.76
N GLU A 47 31.30 -5.67 -5.85
CA GLU A 47 30.10 -5.21 -6.58
C GLU A 47 28.81 -5.86 -6.08
N SER A 48 28.89 -7.11 -5.60
CA SER A 48 27.76 -7.80 -4.99
C SER A 48 27.34 -7.19 -3.65
N ARG A 49 28.26 -6.54 -2.92
CA ARG A 49 27.97 -5.90 -1.62
C ARG A 49 27.00 -4.72 -1.76
N PRO A 50 27.19 -3.76 -2.70
CA PRO A 50 26.19 -2.75 -3.03
C PRO A 50 24.83 -3.34 -3.40
N ALA A 51 24.78 -4.31 -4.31
CA ALA A 51 23.52 -4.93 -4.75
C ALA A 51 22.76 -5.61 -3.59
N LEU A 52 23.48 -6.32 -2.71
CA LEU A 52 22.89 -6.97 -1.53
C LEU A 52 22.42 -5.97 -0.46
N ARG A 53 23.16 -4.87 -0.25
CA ARG A 53 22.70 -3.78 0.63
C ARG A 53 21.41 -3.18 0.10
N ARG A 54 21.38 -2.84 -1.20
CA ARG A 54 20.22 -2.31 -1.89
C ARG A 54 19.00 -3.23 -1.75
N LEU A 55 19.17 -4.53 -2.01
CA LEU A 55 18.13 -5.53 -1.85
C LEU A 55 17.60 -5.60 -0.40
N ARG A 56 18.51 -5.52 0.59
CA ARG A 56 18.12 -5.52 2.00
C ARG A 56 17.30 -4.28 2.38
N VAL A 57 17.67 -3.09 1.90
CA VAL A 57 16.86 -1.88 2.09
C VAL A 57 15.48 -2.07 1.49
N LEU A 58 15.40 -2.52 0.23
CA LEU A 58 14.13 -2.75 -0.46
C LEU A 58 13.22 -3.72 0.29
N ALA A 59 13.77 -4.80 0.87
CA ALA A 59 13.00 -5.73 1.69
C ALA A 59 12.44 -5.07 2.97
N HIS A 60 13.22 -4.19 3.62
CA HIS A 60 12.73 -3.42 4.77
C HIS A 60 11.64 -2.42 4.37
N LEU A 61 11.80 -1.73 3.24
CA LEU A 61 10.79 -0.82 2.70
C LEU A 61 9.50 -1.54 2.32
N GLU A 62 9.58 -2.72 1.71
CA GLU A 62 8.40 -3.53 1.39
C GLU A 62 7.59 -3.88 2.65
N ASN A 63 8.27 -4.25 3.74
CA ASN A 63 7.61 -4.53 5.01
C ASN A 63 6.98 -3.27 5.62
N ALA A 64 7.71 -2.15 5.62
CA ALA A 64 7.18 -0.88 6.13
C ALA A 64 5.95 -0.41 5.33
N VAL A 65 5.96 -0.55 4.00
CA VAL A 65 4.79 -0.24 3.15
C VAL A 65 3.61 -1.14 3.50
N LYS A 66 3.81 -2.44 3.73
CA LYS A 66 2.72 -3.35 4.17
C LYS A 66 2.13 -2.94 5.52
N GLU A 67 2.95 -2.47 6.45
CA GLU A 67 2.48 -1.96 7.75
C GLU A 67 1.65 -0.69 7.57
N LEU A 68 2.13 0.27 6.77
CA LEU A 68 1.42 1.51 6.46
C LEU A 68 0.11 1.25 5.69
N GLU A 69 0.09 0.32 4.74
CA GLU A 69 -1.12 -0.11 4.04
C GLU A 69 -2.16 -0.67 5.02
N CYS A 70 -1.74 -1.49 5.99
CA CYS A 70 -2.66 -2.00 7.01
C CYS A 70 -3.23 -0.87 7.88
N ALA A 71 -2.41 0.10 8.27
CA ALA A 71 -2.86 1.25 9.04
C ALA A 71 -3.87 2.10 8.24
N ALA A 72 -3.54 2.44 7.00
CA ALA A 72 -4.42 3.21 6.12
C ALA A 72 -5.76 2.49 5.84
N ALA A 73 -5.73 1.17 5.66
CA ALA A 73 -6.96 0.38 5.49
C ALA A 73 -7.85 0.45 6.73
N ARG A 74 -7.24 0.38 7.93
CA ARG A 74 -7.95 0.52 9.20
C ARG A 74 -8.55 1.90 9.38
N GLU A 75 -7.78 2.96 9.14
CA GLU A 75 -8.28 4.35 9.18
C GLU A 75 -9.44 4.55 8.22
N ALA A 76 -9.35 4.01 7.00
CA ALA A 76 -10.45 4.05 6.04
C ALA A 76 -11.71 3.34 6.56
N ALA A 77 -11.56 2.15 7.17
CA ALA A 77 -12.69 1.43 7.76
C ALA A 77 -13.30 2.16 8.96
N GLU A 78 -12.48 2.76 9.82
CA GLU A 78 -12.92 3.60 10.96
C GLU A 78 -13.68 4.85 10.47
N ALA A 79 -13.30 5.40 9.31
CA ALA A 79 -14.04 6.45 8.61
C ALA A 79 -15.30 5.96 7.86
N GLY A 80 -15.62 4.67 7.95
CA GLY A 80 -16.84 4.08 7.36
C GLY A 80 -16.66 3.48 5.97
N ALA A 81 -15.44 3.37 5.44
CA ALA A 81 -15.20 2.74 4.16
C ALA A 81 -15.47 1.22 4.22
N GLY A 82 -16.22 0.71 3.24
CA GLY A 82 -16.45 -0.72 3.09
C GLY A 82 -15.33 -1.42 2.31
N TYR A 83 -15.30 -2.75 2.36
CA TYR A 83 -14.35 -3.57 1.57
C TYR A 83 -14.30 -3.25 0.05
N PRO A 84 -15.40 -2.82 -0.63
CA PRO A 84 -15.31 -2.38 -2.03
C PRO A 84 -14.44 -1.13 -2.21
N GLN A 85 -14.58 -0.12 -1.35
CA GLN A 85 -13.83 1.13 -1.43
C GLN A 85 -12.35 0.91 -1.08
N ILE A 86 -12.10 0.16 0.01
CA ILE A 86 -10.75 -0.21 0.43
C ILE A 86 -10.06 -1.05 -0.65
N GLY A 87 -10.78 -2.02 -1.24
CA GLY A 87 -10.26 -2.81 -2.35
C GLY A 87 -9.91 -1.97 -3.57
N ALA A 88 -10.81 -1.07 -3.99
CA ALA A 88 -10.56 -0.19 -5.13
C ALA A 88 -9.30 0.68 -4.92
N ALA A 89 -9.14 1.28 -3.74
CA ALA A 89 -7.97 2.10 -3.41
C ALA A 89 -6.65 1.30 -3.47
N SER A 90 -6.69 0.02 -3.10
CA SER A 90 -5.52 -0.87 -3.12
C SER A 90 -5.42 -1.76 -4.36
N ARG A 91 -6.20 -1.48 -5.43
CA ARG A 91 -6.25 -2.29 -6.67
C ARG A 91 -6.57 -3.77 -6.44
N LEU A 92 -7.37 -4.06 -5.40
CA LEU A 92 -7.86 -5.40 -5.06
C LEU A 92 -9.37 -5.48 -5.33
N SER A 93 -9.86 -6.66 -5.65
CA SER A 93 -11.29 -6.91 -5.57
C SER A 93 -11.78 -6.80 -4.12
N ARG A 94 -13.09 -6.60 -3.91
CA ARG A 94 -13.72 -6.67 -2.57
C ARG A 94 -13.28 -7.91 -1.79
N GLN A 95 -13.28 -9.08 -2.44
CA GLN A 95 -12.87 -10.34 -1.81
C GLN A 95 -11.36 -10.38 -1.53
N GLY A 96 -10.55 -9.80 -2.42
CA GLY A 96 -9.11 -9.64 -2.20
C GLY A 96 -8.80 -8.77 -0.98
N ALA A 97 -9.49 -7.63 -0.84
CA ALA A 97 -9.38 -6.75 0.31
C ALA A 97 -9.78 -7.47 1.60
N ARG A 98 -10.92 -8.18 1.61
CA ARG A 98 -11.37 -8.96 2.79
C ARG A 98 -10.38 -10.06 3.18
N ARG A 99 -9.75 -10.73 2.21
CA ARG A 99 -8.74 -11.75 2.49
C ARG A 99 -7.46 -11.13 3.05
N ARG A 100 -7.07 -9.95 2.59
CA ARG A 100 -5.87 -9.24 3.05
C ARG A 100 -6.05 -8.63 4.44
N TRP A 101 -7.23 -8.06 4.71
CA TRP A 101 -7.57 -7.45 6.00
C TRP A 101 -8.85 -8.07 6.58
N PRO A 102 -8.77 -9.28 7.12
CA PRO A 102 -9.93 -9.94 7.71
C PRO A 102 -10.41 -9.17 8.96
N GLY A 103 -11.73 -9.01 9.09
CA GLY A 103 -12.35 -8.38 10.26
C GLY A 103 -12.20 -6.85 10.33
N LEU A 104 -11.72 -6.21 9.26
CA LEU A 104 -11.50 -4.77 9.20
C LEU A 104 -12.80 -3.96 9.20
N VAL A 105 -13.77 -4.39 8.40
CA VAL A 105 -15.10 -3.79 8.34
C VAL A 105 -16.06 -4.73 9.06
N ASN A 106 -16.60 -4.27 10.20
CA ASN A 106 -17.69 -4.93 10.89
C ASN A 106 -19.02 -4.41 10.30
N ASP A 107 -19.92 -5.33 9.94
CA ASP A 107 -21.29 -5.02 9.48
C ASP A 107 -22.16 -4.29 10.54
N SER A 108 -21.58 -3.88 11.68
CA SER A 108 -22.23 -3.10 12.74
C SER A 108 -22.55 -1.66 12.33
N ALA A 109 -21.98 -1.15 11.23
CA ALA A 109 -22.49 0.04 10.56
C ALA A 109 -23.60 -0.38 9.59
N GLY A 110 -24.77 -0.73 10.15
CA GLY A 110 -25.97 -0.96 9.36
C GLY A 110 -26.30 0.26 8.48
N PRO A 111 -26.95 0.08 7.31
CA PRO A 111 -27.18 1.13 6.31
C PRO A 111 -28.24 2.18 6.70
N TYR A 112 -28.31 2.59 7.96
CA TYR A 112 -29.34 3.50 8.47
C TYR A 112 -28.80 4.53 9.46
N THR A 113 -27.79 5.29 9.08
CA THR A 113 -27.69 6.66 9.62
C THR A 113 -28.24 7.64 8.59
N THR A 114 -29.49 7.41 8.19
CA THR A 114 -30.34 8.50 7.72
C THR A 114 -30.73 9.30 8.95
N LEU A 115 -29.84 10.19 9.37
CA LEU A 115 -30.20 11.34 10.20
C LEU A 115 -31.11 12.24 9.36
N VAL A 116 -32.37 11.83 9.19
CA VAL A 116 -33.44 12.78 8.91
C VAL A 116 -33.68 13.51 10.23
N SER A 117 -32.91 14.57 10.44
CA SER A 117 -33.20 15.53 11.50
C SER A 117 -34.55 16.17 11.19
N ARG A 118 -35.53 15.71 11.94
CA ARG A 118 -36.87 16.27 12.07
C ARG A 118 -36.77 17.62 12.80
N SER A 119 -37.68 18.54 12.46
CA SER A 119 -38.09 19.73 13.23
C SER A 119 -37.24 20.99 12.96
N THR A 120 -37.80 22.16 12.59
CA THR A 120 -38.88 22.92 13.25
C THR A 120 -39.43 23.97 12.24
N GLN A 121 -40.74 24.05 12.02
CA GLN A 121 -41.69 25.03 12.61
C GLN A 121 -41.41 26.50 12.24
N THR A 122 -42.29 27.10 11.44
CA THR A 122 -42.98 28.38 11.70
C THR A 122 -44.24 28.44 10.85
#